data_AF-A0AAD1R6Z8-F1
#
_entry.id   AF-A0AAD1R6Z8-F1
#
_cell.length_a   1.000
_cell.length_b   1.000
_cell.length_c   1.000
_cell.angle_alpha   90.00
_cell.angle_beta   90.00
_cell.angle_gamma   90.00
#
_symmetry.space_group_name_H-M   'P 1'
#
loop_
_entity.id
_entity.type
_entity.pdbx_description
1 polymer ?
#
loop_
_entity_poly.entity_id
_entity_poly.type
_entity_poly.pdbx_seq_one_letter_code
_entity_poly.pdbx_strand_id
1 'polypeptide(L)'
;MQPVNQVWMSRTALVVLLGLLIAISDCSKLIKRPPAKIKSCADRPEELLEQLYGRLAAGMLSAYHHTLQLQPLDKENISCPAGRATVDGKHHLPVNINSISPWAYRITYNQSRYPKYIPEAYCLCKGCLIGPYGEENTSFRSTPVYMPTVILRRTSMCAGGRSVYVEDYITIPVGCTCVPEQKNPEHDSINSSLEKEKFKLPINKGEKPLPN
;
A
#
# COMPACT_ATOMS: atom_id res chain seq x y z
N MET A 1 -64.79 79.86 -10.89
CA MET A 1 -64.18 78.83 -11.76
C MET A 1 -63.15 78.05 -10.96
N GLN A 2 -63.25 76.72 -10.90
CA GLN A 2 -62.28 75.85 -10.20
C GLN A 2 -61.28 75.25 -11.20
N PRO A 3 -60.00 75.08 -10.85
CA PRO A 3 -58.99 74.55 -11.76
C PRO A 3 -59.00 73.01 -11.81
N VAL A 4 -59.32 72.47 -12.99
CA VAL A 4 -59.45 71.01 -13.25
C VAL A 4 -58.09 70.27 -13.30
N ASN A 5 -56.96 70.99 -13.26
CA ASN A 5 -55.65 70.43 -13.61
C ASN A 5 -54.89 69.73 -12.45
N GLN A 6 -55.34 69.85 -11.19
CA GLN A 6 -54.61 69.30 -10.04
C GLN A 6 -54.81 67.78 -9.86
N VAL A 7 -55.97 67.25 -10.28
CA VAL A 7 -56.34 65.83 -10.08
C VAL A 7 -55.58 64.90 -11.05
N TRP A 8 -55.31 65.35 -12.27
CA TRP A 8 -54.70 64.51 -13.30
C TRP A 8 -53.20 64.25 -13.02
N MET A 9 -52.46 65.28 -12.60
CA MET A 9 -51.04 65.19 -12.22
C MET A 9 -50.82 64.27 -11.00
N SER A 10 -51.76 64.25 -10.05
CA SER A 10 -51.70 63.34 -8.89
C SER A 10 -51.86 61.87 -9.31
N ARG A 11 -52.78 61.58 -10.24
CA ARG A 11 -53.02 60.21 -10.73
C ARG A 11 -51.87 59.68 -11.58
N THR A 12 -51.29 60.49 -12.46
CA THR A 12 -50.11 60.08 -13.24
C THR A 12 -48.89 59.88 -12.35
N ALA A 13 -48.65 60.76 -11.37
CA ALA A 13 -47.60 60.59 -10.38
C ALA A 13 -47.77 59.29 -9.56
N LEU A 14 -48.99 58.97 -9.11
CA LEU A 14 -49.26 57.74 -8.34
C LEU A 14 -49.01 56.47 -9.17
N VAL A 15 -49.40 56.46 -10.46
CA VAL A 15 -49.19 55.32 -11.36
C VAL A 15 -47.71 55.15 -11.70
N VAL A 16 -46.96 56.24 -11.89
CA VAL A 16 -45.49 56.19 -12.07
C VAL A 16 -44.79 55.73 -10.80
N LEU A 17 -45.26 56.14 -9.61
CA LEU A 17 -44.73 55.68 -8.33
C LEU A 17 -44.99 54.19 -8.10
N LEU A 18 -46.20 53.69 -8.40
CA LEU A 18 -46.49 52.25 -8.35
C LEU A 18 -45.66 51.46 -9.37
N GLY A 19 -45.49 51.98 -10.60
CA GLY A 19 -44.65 51.36 -11.63
C GLY A 19 -43.18 51.24 -11.20
N LEU A 20 -42.63 52.29 -10.59
CA LEU A 20 -41.29 52.27 -10.00
C LEU A 20 -41.18 51.29 -8.83
N LEU A 21 -42.21 51.16 -7.98
CA LEU A 21 -42.20 50.20 -6.87
C LEU A 21 -42.28 48.74 -7.36
N ILE A 22 -43.02 48.46 -8.43
CA ILE A 22 -43.09 47.12 -9.03
C ILE A 22 -41.75 46.72 -9.68
N ALA A 23 -41.05 47.67 -10.31
CA ALA A 23 -39.75 47.44 -10.96
C ALA A 23 -38.59 47.09 -10.00
N ILE A 24 -38.75 47.24 -8.68
CA ILE A 24 -37.72 46.97 -7.67
C ILE A 24 -37.87 45.54 -7.09
N SER A 25 -38.97 44.82 -7.37
CA SER A 25 -39.28 43.55 -6.70
C SER A 25 -38.56 42.30 -7.24
N ASP A 26 -37.97 42.34 -8.45
CA ASP A 26 -37.33 41.18 -9.07
C ASP A 26 -35.79 41.20 -8.95
N CYS A 27 -35.32 41.18 -7.71
CA CYS A 27 -34.04 40.56 -7.40
C CYS A 27 -34.18 39.55 -6.26
N SER A 28 -35.03 38.54 -6.48
CA SER A 28 -34.88 37.25 -5.82
C SER A 28 -33.53 36.66 -6.22
N LYS A 29 -32.45 37.12 -5.56
CA LYS A 29 -31.14 36.49 -5.61
C LYS A 29 -31.38 35.03 -5.22
N LEU A 30 -31.30 34.14 -6.21
CA LEU A 30 -31.27 32.71 -5.95
C LEU A 30 -30.04 32.50 -5.07
N ILE A 31 -30.25 32.38 -3.76
CA ILE A 31 -29.22 31.93 -2.84
C ILE A 31 -28.94 30.51 -3.29
N LYS A 32 -27.95 30.37 -4.18
CA LYS A 32 -27.26 29.12 -4.44
C LYS A 32 -26.69 28.70 -3.11
N ARG A 33 -27.51 28.00 -2.31
CA ARG A 33 -27.03 27.18 -1.21
C ARG A 33 -25.86 26.42 -1.83
N PRO A 34 -24.63 26.52 -1.27
CA PRO A 34 -23.52 25.72 -1.78
C PRO A 34 -24.04 24.27 -1.84
N PRO A 35 -23.81 23.55 -2.96
CA PRO A 35 -24.41 22.23 -3.17
C PRO A 35 -24.17 21.44 -1.90
N ALA A 36 -25.25 20.96 -1.28
CA ALA A 36 -25.19 20.43 0.07
C ALA A 36 -24.09 19.37 0.09
N LYS A 37 -22.97 19.67 0.77
CA LYS A 37 -21.83 18.75 0.83
C LYS A 37 -22.43 17.44 1.29
N ILE A 38 -22.40 16.43 0.40
CA ILE A 38 -22.87 15.08 0.72
C ILE A 38 -22.16 14.74 2.01
N LYS A 39 -22.91 14.67 3.12
CA LYS A 39 -22.32 14.55 4.45
C LYS A 39 -21.70 13.17 4.50
N SER A 40 -20.40 13.11 4.20
CA SER A 40 -19.61 11.89 4.32
C SER A 40 -19.84 11.35 5.72
N CYS A 41 -20.24 10.10 5.79
CA CYS A 41 -20.75 9.52 7.02
C CYS A 41 -19.62 9.45 8.03
N ALA A 42 -19.92 9.77 9.29
CA ALA A 42 -18.91 9.77 10.33
C ALA A 42 -18.34 8.35 10.48
N ASP A 43 -17.05 8.24 10.76
CA ASP A 43 -16.49 6.94 11.10
C ASP A 43 -17.07 6.43 12.43
N ARG A 44 -17.00 5.12 12.63
CA ARG A 44 -17.36 4.53 13.93
C ARG A 44 -16.27 4.89 14.96
N PRO A 45 -16.64 5.01 16.25
CA PRO A 45 -15.64 5.10 17.32
C PRO A 45 -14.63 3.96 17.18
N GLU A 46 -13.35 4.27 17.40
CA GLU A 46 -12.26 3.33 17.15
C GLU A 46 -12.40 2.11 18.07
N GLU A 47 -12.77 2.33 19.33
CA GLU A 47 -13.02 1.34 20.39
C GLU A 47 -14.01 0.24 19.93
N LEU A 48 -15.05 0.63 19.18
CA LEU A 48 -16.04 -0.30 18.65
C LEU A 48 -15.50 -1.09 17.45
N LEU A 49 -14.62 -0.49 16.64
CA LEU A 49 -13.91 -1.21 15.57
C LEU A 49 -12.89 -2.19 16.15
N GLU A 50 -12.20 -1.85 17.25
CA GLU A 50 -11.29 -2.77 17.95
C GLU A 50 -12.06 -3.96 18.51
N GLN A 51 -13.22 -3.74 19.14
CA GLN A 51 -14.06 -4.82 19.66
C GLN A 51 -14.60 -5.74 18.55
N LEU A 52 -15.04 -5.18 17.43
CA LEU A 52 -15.48 -5.96 16.26
C LEU A 52 -14.32 -6.74 15.64
N TYR A 53 -13.16 -6.10 15.48
CA TYR A 53 -11.96 -6.72 14.93
C TYR A 53 -11.45 -7.85 15.83
N GLY A 54 -11.34 -7.60 17.14
CA GLY A 54 -10.88 -8.60 18.11
C GLY A 54 -11.75 -9.85 18.09
N ARG A 55 -13.06 -9.71 17.87
CA ARG A 55 -13.97 -10.85 17.71
C ARG A 55 -13.77 -11.65 16.42
N LEU A 56 -13.32 -11.01 15.33
CA LEU A 56 -12.99 -11.68 14.05
C LEU A 56 -11.57 -12.28 14.06
N ALA A 57 -10.61 -11.61 14.69
CA ALA A 57 -9.22 -12.04 14.78
C ALA A 57 -8.99 -13.13 15.84
N ALA A 58 -9.93 -13.28 16.80
CA ALA A 58 -9.96 -14.34 17.81
C ALA A 58 -10.13 -15.73 17.18
N GLY A 59 -9.00 -16.31 16.74
CA GLY A 59 -8.90 -17.63 16.15
C GLY A 59 -7.76 -17.74 15.13
N MET A 60 -7.46 -16.65 14.41
CA MET A 60 -6.40 -16.62 13.39
C MET A 60 -5.15 -15.82 13.77
N LEU A 61 -5.26 -14.78 14.61
CA LEU A 61 -4.19 -13.78 14.74
C LEU A 61 -3.88 -13.29 16.17
N SER A 62 -4.29 -14.01 17.22
CA SER A 62 -3.96 -13.63 18.61
C SER A 62 -2.43 -13.46 18.83
N ALA A 63 -1.61 -14.22 18.10
CA ALA A 63 -0.15 -14.11 18.11
C ALA A 63 0.42 -12.82 17.50
N TYR A 64 -0.32 -12.13 16.61
CA TYR A 64 0.17 -10.96 15.87
C TYR A 64 -0.24 -9.62 16.50
N HIS A 65 -1.13 -9.60 17.49
CA HIS A 65 -1.39 -8.35 18.21
C HIS A 65 -0.16 -7.86 19.00
N HIS A 66 0.74 -8.76 19.41
CA HIS A 66 2.03 -8.36 19.98
C HIS A 66 3.00 -7.77 18.93
N THR A 67 2.83 -8.05 17.62
CA THR A 67 3.59 -7.37 16.56
C THR A 67 3.05 -5.98 16.20
N LEU A 68 1.95 -5.53 16.83
CA LEU A 68 1.59 -4.10 16.82
C LEU A 68 2.43 -3.29 17.83
N GLN A 69 3.14 -3.97 18.74
CA GLN A 69 4.24 -3.39 19.52
C GLN A 69 5.60 -3.56 18.83
N LEU A 70 5.63 -3.41 17.50
CA LEU A 70 6.86 -2.91 16.90
C LEU A 70 7.10 -1.54 17.54
N GLN A 71 8.14 -1.45 18.37
CA GLN A 71 8.77 -0.15 18.66
C GLN A 71 8.90 0.60 17.34
N PRO A 72 8.72 1.93 17.31
CA PRO A 72 9.04 2.69 16.13
C PRO A 72 10.48 2.34 15.75
N LEU A 73 10.60 1.53 14.70
CA LEU A 73 11.86 1.35 14.02
C LEU A 73 11.99 2.66 13.28
N ASP A 74 12.51 3.66 14.01
CA ASP A 74 12.98 4.92 13.46
C ASP A 74 13.71 4.60 12.17
N LYS A 75 13.56 5.44 11.13
CA LYS A 75 13.92 5.17 9.74
C LYS A 75 15.44 4.98 9.52
N GLU A 76 16.01 3.98 10.16
CA GLU A 76 17.30 3.43 9.90
C GLU A 76 17.20 2.70 8.57
N ASN A 77 18.12 3.02 7.66
CA ASN A 77 18.24 2.32 6.39
C ASN A 77 18.90 0.97 6.64
N ILE A 78 18.18 0.08 7.31
CA ILE A 78 18.62 -1.28 7.63
C ILE A 78 18.86 -1.99 6.29
N SER A 79 20.12 -2.31 6.04
CA SER A 79 20.56 -3.06 4.86
C SER A 79 20.66 -4.55 5.19
N CYS A 80 20.89 -5.39 4.18
CA CYS A 80 21.36 -6.75 4.39
C CYS A 80 22.58 -6.75 5.34
N PRO A 81 22.60 -7.55 6.42
CA PRO A 81 23.72 -7.62 7.37
C PRO A 81 24.83 -8.58 6.92
N ALA A 82 24.96 -8.85 5.61
CA ALA A 82 25.92 -9.79 5.05
C ALA A 82 27.36 -9.52 5.55
N GLY A 83 28.03 -10.56 6.03
CA GLY A 83 29.40 -10.49 6.55
C GLY A 83 29.57 -9.72 7.87
N ARG A 84 28.49 -9.23 8.51
CA ARG A 84 28.55 -8.52 9.80
C ARG A 84 28.31 -9.45 11.00
N ALA A 85 28.64 -10.73 10.89
CA ALA A 85 28.37 -11.77 11.88
C ALA A 85 29.30 -11.72 13.13
N THR A 86 29.52 -10.53 13.70
CA THR A 86 30.15 -10.33 15.02
C THR A 86 29.57 -9.06 15.69
N VAL A 87 28.31 -9.11 16.11
CA VAL A 87 27.86 -8.22 17.20
C VAL A 87 28.21 -8.91 18.51
N ASP A 88 29.34 -8.48 19.07
CA ASP A 88 29.86 -9.02 20.33
C ASP A 88 28.95 -8.59 21.51
N GLY A 89 28.54 -9.56 22.33
CA GLY A 89 27.84 -9.29 23.60
C GLY A 89 26.34 -9.64 23.69
N LYS A 90 26.06 -10.85 24.20
CA LYS A 90 24.98 -11.25 25.15
C LYS A 90 23.50 -10.87 24.90
N HIS A 91 23.13 -10.21 23.81
CA HIS A 91 21.75 -9.86 23.51
C HIS A 91 21.17 -10.82 22.46
N HIS A 92 20.09 -11.51 22.82
CA HIS A 92 19.39 -12.40 21.89
C HIS A 92 18.68 -11.56 20.82
N LEU A 93 19.24 -11.50 19.61
CA LEU A 93 18.66 -10.77 18.48
C LEU A 93 17.24 -11.26 18.18
N PRO A 94 16.33 -10.38 17.71
CA PRO A 94 14.99 -10.79 17.33
C PRO A 94 15.03 -11.66 16.07
N VAL A 95 14.05 -12.57 15.92
CA VAL A 95 14.01 -13.60 14.87
C VAL A 95 14.14 -13.05 13.45
N ASN A 96 13.64 -11.83 13.20
CA ASN A 96 13.69 -11.20 11.89
C ASN A 96 15.10 -10.75 11.47
N ILE A 97 16.00 -10.49 12.44
CA ILE A 97 17.41 -10.13 12.20
C ILE A 97 18.31 -11.37 12.26
N ASN A 98 17.97 -12.35 13.11
CA ASN A 98 18.73 -13.61 13.27
C ASN A 98 18.39 -14.68 12.20
N SER A 99 17.54 -14.35 11.23
CA SER A 99 17.15 -15.24 10.13
C SER A 99 18.20 -15.28 9.01
N ILE A 100 18.40 -16.44 8.38
CA ILE A 100 19.21 -16.58 7.15
C ILE A 100 18.64 -15.77 5.96
N SER A 101 17.36 -15.41 6.02
CA SER A 101 16.68 -14.52 5.10
C SER A 101 16.07 -13.37 5.91
N PRO A 102 16.89 -12.39 6.35
CA PRO A 102 16.45 -11.43 7.35
C PRO A 102 15.51 -10.39 6.76
N TRP A 103 14.61 -9.86 7.59
CA TRP A 103 13.58 -8.91 7.19
C TRP A 103 13.41 -7.77 8.19
N ALA A 104 12.89 -6.65 7.69
CA ALA A 104 12.38 -5.55 8.51
C ALA A 104 10.92 -5.27 8.14
N TYR A 105 10.25 -4.43 8.93
CA TYR A 105 8.84 -4.08 8.72
C TYR A 105 8.72 -2.62 8.29
N ARG A 106 7.86 -2.37 7.29
CA ARG A 106 7.34 -1.03 6.99
C ARG A 106 5.88 -0.98 7.44
N ILE A 107 5.42 0.15 7.97
CA ILE A 107 4.01 0.31 8.35
C ILE A 107 3.27 0.95 7.19
N THR A 108 2.27 0.25 6.63
CA THR A 108 1.37 0.81 5.61
C THR A 108 0.07 1.31 6.22
N TYR A 109 -0.36 2.49 5.78
CA TYR A 109 -1.52 3.19 6.30
C TYR A 109 -2.64 3.26 5.26
N ASN A 110 -3.87 2.96 5.68
CA ASN A 110 -5.06 3.05 4.83
C ASN A 110 -6.29 3.43 5.67
N GLN A 111 -6.89 4.59 5.38
CA GLN A 111 -8.06 5.12 6.09
C GLN A 111 -9.36 4.36 5.81
N SER A 112 -9.41 3.57 4.74
CA SER A 112 -10.61 2.82 4.34
C SER A 112 -10.72 1.44 5.00
N ARG A 113 -9.89 1.15 6.01
CA ARG A 113 -9.92 -0.11 6.77
C ARG A 113 -9.56 0.09 8.25
N TYR A 114 -9.89 -0.90 9.06
CA TYR A 114 -9.39 -1.08 10.42
C TYR A 114 -8.76 -2.49 10.55
N PRO A 115 -7.56 -2.64 11.15
CA PRO A 115 -6.67 -1.58 11.61
C PRO A 115 -6.14 -0.73 10.45
N LYS A 116 -6.00 0.59 10.69
CA LYS A 116 -5.54 1.54 9.67
C LYS A 116 -4.08 1.33 9.30
N TYR A 117 -3.27 0.97 10.30
CA TYR A 117 -1.84 0.69 10.20
C TYR A 117 -1.60 -0.82 10.18
N ILE A 118 -0.80 -1.31 9.23
CA ILE A 118 -0.44 -2.72 9.11
C ILE A 118 1.06 -2.84 8.86
N PRO A 119 1.80 -3.67 9.63
CA PRO A 119 3.21 -3.94 9.35
C PRO A 119 3.34 -4.93 8.19
N GLU A 120 4.09 -4.54 7.17
CA GLU A 120 4.46 -5.37 6.03
C GLU A 120 5.95 -5.70 6.08
N ALA A 121 6.29 -6.99 6.12
CA ALA A 121 7.67 -7.42 6.04
C ALA A 121 8.27 -7.18 4.65
N TYR A 122 9.55 -6.81 4.62
CA TYR A 122 10.37 -6.79 3.40
C TYR A 122 11.74 -7.39 3.69
N CYS A 123 12.27 -8.16 2.74
CA CYS A 123 13.55 -8.83 2.90
C CYS A 123 14.70 -7.82 2.77
N LEU A 124 15.70 -7.94 3.64
CA LEU A 124 16.86 -7.05 3.65
C LEU A 124 17.92 -7.46 2.63
N CYS A 125 18.04 -8.76 2.35
CA CYS A 125 18.95 -9.37 1.39
C CYS A 125 18.21 -9.81 0.12
N LYS A 126 18.94 -9.99 -0.99
CA LYS A 126 18.41 -10.60 -2.21
C LYS A 126 18.55 -12.12 -2.14
N GLY A 127 19.74 -12.60 -1.80
CA GLY A 127 20.04 -13.99 -1.50
C GLY A 127 19.82 -14.34 -0.04
N CYS A 128 20.51 -15.37 0.45
CA CYS A 128 20.42 -15.81 1.85
C CYS A 128 21.79 -15.89 2.51
N LEU A 129 21.84 -15.59 3.82
CA LEU A 129 23.03 -15.62 4.66
C LEU A 129 23.36 -17.06 5.07
N ILE A 130 23.94 -17.81 4.14
CA ILE A 130 24.31 -19.23 4.30
C ILE A 130 25.84 -19.42 4.33
N GLY A 131 26.61 -18.37 4.00
CA GLY A 131 28.06 -18.41 4.13
C GLY A 131 28.53 -18.63 5.57
N PRO A 132 29.72 -19.24 5.78
CA PRO A 132 30.25 -19.59 7.10
C PRO A 132 30.41 -18.38 8.04
N TYR A 133 30.54 -17.16 7.51
CA TYR A 133 30.63 -15.91 8.26
C TYR A 133 29.40 -15.02 8.03
N GLY A 134 28.26 -15.62 7.64
CA GLY A 134 27.05 -14.90 7.28
C GLY A 134 27.16 -14.16 5.95
N GLU A 135 27.94 -14.65 4.98
CA GLU A 135 27.95 -14.10 3.63
C GLU A 135 26.66 -14.45 2.87
N GLU A 136 26.22 -13.53 2.01
CA GLU A 136 25.05 -13.67 1.16
C GLU A 136 25.34 -14.58 -0.04
N ASN A 137 24.61 -15.69 -0.16
CA ASN A 137 24.68 -16.61 -1.29
C ASN A 137 23.51 -16.35 -2.25
N THR A 138 23.84 -15.96 -3.49
CA THR A 138 22.88 -15.64 -4.57
C THR A 138 22.42 -16.87 -5.36
N SER A 139 22.83 -18.09 -4.98
CA SER A 139 22.24 -19.34 -5.47
C SER A 139 20.86 -19.62 -4.82
N PHE A 140 20.53 -18.83 -3.80
CA PHE A 140 19.28 -18.80 -3.09
C PHE A 140 18.70 -17.39 -3.14
N ARG A 141 17.44 -17.26 -2.75
CA ARG A 141 16.67 -16.02 -2.75
C ARG A 141 15.88 -15.85 -1.46
N SER A 142 16.03 -14.69 -0.83
CA SER A 142 15.12 -14.23 0.21
C SER A 142 13.78 -13.84 -0.42
N THR A 143 12.72 -14.54 -0.04
CA THR A 143 11.36 -14.38 -0.60
C THR A 143 10.37 -14.08 0.53
N PRO A 144 9.49 -13.07 0.38
CA PRO A 144 8.51 -12.76 1.41
C PRO A 144 7.48 -13.89 1.60
N VAL A 145 7.20 -14.23 2.85
CA VAL A 145 6.15 -15.18 3.23
C VAL A 145 4.87 -14.41 3.47
N TYR A 146 3.84 -14.74 2.69
CA TYR A 146 2.53 -14.10 2.72
C TYR A 146 1.53 -14.88 3.56
N MET A 147 0.66 -14.18 4.29
CA MET A 147 -0.49 -14.78 4.96
C MET A 147 -1.78 -13.99 4.72
N PRO A 148 -2.96 -14.64 4.71
CA PRO A 148 -4.24 -13.96 4.77
C PRO A 148 -4.41 -13.29 6.14
N THR A 149 -4.87 -12.05 6.15
CA THR A 149 -5.13 -11.26 7.36
C THR A 149 -6.51 -10.61 7.23
N VAL A 150 -7.35 -10.87 8.24
CA VAL A 150 -8.67 -10.24 8.34
C VAL A 150 -8.52 -8.74 8.62
N ILE A 151 -9.39 -7.95 8.00
CA ILE A 151 -9.57 -6.51 8.23
C ILE A 151 -11.07 -6.18 8.26
N LEU A 152 -11.40 -5.03 8.84
CA LEU A 152 -12.71 -4.39 8.67
C LEU A 152 -12.59 -3.34 7.57
N ARG A 153 -13.13 -3.59 6.38
CA ARG A 153 -13.16 -2.59 5.29
C ARG A 153 -14.36 -1.66 5.42
N ARG A 154 -14.11 -0.35 5.32
CA ARG A 154 -15.13 0.70 5.25
C ARG A 154 -15.88 0.61 3.92
N THR A 155 -17.20 0.63 3.96
CA THR A 155 -18.04 0.72 2.76
C THR A 155 -18.53 2.15 2.53
N SER A 156 -19.07 2.40 1.33
CA SER A 156 -19.79 3.64 1.02
C SER A 156 -21.18 3.73 1.67
N MET A 157 -21.65 2.67 2.33
CA MET A 157 -22.96 2.63 2.97
C MET A 157 -22.92 3.26 4.36
N CYS A 158 -24.08 3.80 4.77
CA CYS A 158 -24.22 4.49 6.05
C CYS A 158 -25.43 3.98 6.82
N ALA A 159 -25.22 3.68 8.11
CA ALA A 159 -26.26 3.28 9.04
C ALA A 159 -26.24 4.23 10.24
N GLY A 160 -27.36 4.89 10.53
CA GLY A 160 -27.45 5.88 11.62
C GLY A 160 -26.44 7.04 11.49
N GLY A 161 -26.14 7.47 10.26
CA GLY A 161 -25.15 8.53 9.97
C GLY A 161 -23.68 8.11 10.10
N ARG A 162 -23.39 6.84 10.45
CA ARG A 162 -22.03 6.30 10.52
C ARG A 162 -21.72 5.35 9.37
N SER A 163 -20.47 5.32 8.93
CA SER A 163 -20.00 4.35 7.93
C SER A 163 -20.20 2.90 8.40
N VAL A 164 -20.59 2.04 7.46
CA VAL A 164 -20.70 0.60 7.67
C VAL A 164 -19.35 -0.04 7.35
N TYR A 165 -18.94 -0.97 8.19
CA TYR A 165 -17.72 -1.77 8.00
C TYR A 165 -18.11 -3.23 7.78
N VAL A 166 -17.39 -3.91 6.90
CA VAL A 166 -17.56 -5.33 6.59
C VAL A 166 -16.24 -6.07 6.78
N GLU A 167 -16.32 -7.35 7.10
CA GLU A 167 -15.18 -8.26 7.09
C GLU A 167 -14.60 -8.37 5.67
N ASP A 168 -13.28 -8.35 5.56
CA ASP A 168 -12.54 -8.59 4.32
C ASP A 168 -11.16 -9.19 4.63
N TYR A 169 -10.54 -9.82 3.64
CA TYR A 169 -9.24 -10.47 3.78
C TYR A 169 -8.22 -9.89 2.82
N ILE A 170 -7.06 -9.50 3.35
CA ILE A 170 -5.93 -9.04 2.56
C ILE A 170 -4.72 -9.94 2.78
N THR A 171 -3.89 -10.08 1.76
CA THR A 171 -2.65 -10.84 1.83
C THR A 171 -1.51 -9.90 2.23
N ILE A 172 -0.84 -10.19 3.35
CA ILE A 172 0.28 -9.37 3.86
C ILE A 172 1.56 -10.20 4.00
N PRO A 173 2.75 -9.65 3.70
CA PRO A 173 4.01 -10.30 4.00
C PRO A 173 4.33 -10.17 5.49
N VAL A 174 4.60 -11.29 6.18
CA VAL A 174 4.87 -11.31 7.64
C VAL A 174 6.29 -11.64 8.01
N GLY A 175 7.07 -12.17 7.08
CA GLY A 175 8.51 -12.40 7.21
C GLY A 175 9.13 -12.74 5.86
N CYS A 176 10.38 -13.21 5.87
CA CYS A 176 11.04 -13.74 4.67
C CYS A 176 11.59 -15.14 4.93
N THR A 177 11.53 -15.97 3.89
CA THR A 177 12.09 -17.32 3.86
C THR A 177 13.15 -17.43 2.77
N CYS A 178 14.02 -18.43 2.88
CA CYS A 178 15.04 -18.73 1.90
C CYS A 178 14.58 -19.84 0.96
N VAL A 179 14.65 -19.62 -0.36
CA VAL A 179 14.37 -20.63 -1.40
C VAL A 179 15.52 -20.73 -2.39
N PRO A 180 15.75 -21.86 -3.08
CA PRO A 180 16.70 -21.92 -4.18
C PRO A 180 16.34 -20.94 -5.31
N GLU A 181 17.32 -20.32 -5.94
CA GLU A 181 17.09 -19.43 -7.09
C GLU A 181 16.64 -20.26 -8.31
N GLN A 182 15.59 -19.80 -8.99
CA GLN A 182 15.09 -20.47 -10.20
C GLN A 182 15.91 -20.05 -11.42
N LYS A 183 16.76 -20.95 -11.92
CA LYS A 183 17.45 -20.75 -13.20
C LYS A 183 16.43 -20.81 -14.34
N ASN A 184 16.07 -19.66 -14.91
CA ASN A 184 15.32 -19.60 -16.17
C ASN A 184 16.23 -20.06 -17.32
N PRO A 185 15.91 -21.16 -18.04
CA PRO A 185 16.80 -21.73 -19.06
C PRO A 185 17.04 -20.82 -20.28
N GLU A 186 16.21 -19.80 -20.48
CA GLU A 186 16.21 -18.97 -21.67
C GLU A 186 17.44 -18.06 -21.79
N HIS A 187 17.99 -17.60 -20.66
CA HIS A 187 19.14 -16.68 -20.65
C HIS A 187 20.50 -17.34 -20.91
N ASP A 188 20.62 -18.66 -20.69
CA ASP A 188 21.85 -19.42 -20.96
C ASP A 188 22.00 -19.78 -22.46
N SER A 189 20.90 -19.71 -23.23
CA SER A 189 20.89 -20.08 -24.65
C SER A 189 21.83 -19.20 -25.51
N ILE A 190 21.88 -17.90 -25.24
CA ILE A 190 22.64 -16.91 -26.02
C ILE A 190 24.15 -17.08 -25.84
N ASN A 191 24.61 -17.42 -24.63
CA ASN A 191 26.04 -17.60 -24.36
C ASN A 191 26.57 -18.95 -24.86
N SER A 192 25.73 -19.98 -24.96
CA SER A 192 26.12 -21.32 -25.40
C SER A 192 26.63 -21.42 -26.85
N SER A 193 26.27 -20.47 -27.72
CA SER A 193 26.69 -20.45 -29.12
C SER A 193 28.14 -19.99 -29.30
N LEU A 194 28.63 -19.05 -28.48
CA LEU A 194 29.97 -18.47 -28.62
C LEU A 194 31.10 -19.43 -28.19
N GLU A 195 30.83 -20.34 -27.27
CA GLU A 195 31.82 -21.35 -26.86
C GLU A 195 31.96 -22.49 -27.88
N LYS A 196 30.90 -22.79 -28.63
CA LYS A 196 30.84 -23.95 -29.54
C LYS A 196 31.68 -23.81 -30.80
N GLU A 197 31.96 -22.59 -31.25
CA GLU A 197 32.85 -22.35 -32.41
C GLU A 197 34.34 -22.45 -32.06
N LYS A 198 34.72 -22.20 -30.80
CA LYS A 198 36.13 -22.05 -30.40
C LYS A 198 36.92 -23.37 -30.35
N PHE A 199 36.27 -24.52 -30.53
CA PHE A 199 36.89 -25.85 -30.33
C PHE A 199 37.09 -26.70 -31.60
N LYS A 200 36.86 -26.15 -32.80
CA LYS A 200 37.14 -26.87 -34.06
C LYS A 200 38.53 -26.53 -34.64
N LEU A 201 39.56 -27.20 -34.13
CA LEU A 201 40.85 -27.29 -34.84
C LEU A 201 40.80 -28.31 -35.99
N PRO A 202 41.51 -28.07 -37.11
CA PRO A 202 41.50 -28.97 -38.26
C PRO A 202 42.46 -30.16 -38.08
N ILE A 203 41.94 -31.38 -38.22
CA ILE A 203 42.75 -32.60 -38.29
C ILE A 203 43.25 -32.79 -39.73
N ASN A 204 44.57 -32.73 -39.93
CA ASN A 204 45.20 -33.01 -41.22
C ASN A 204 45.44 -34.53 -41.39
N LYS A 205 45.42 -35.04 -42.64
CA LYS A 205 45.56 -36.49 -42.94
C LYS A 205 46.75 -36.77 -43.87
N GLY A 206 47.61 -37.69 -43.42
CA GLY A 206 48.76 -38.29 -44.13
C GLY A 206 49.71 -38.88 -43.07
N GLU A 207 50.32 -40.05 -43.20
CA GLU A 207 50.47 -41.00 -44.31
C GLU A 207 50.53 -42.47 -43.81
N LYS A 208 50.40 -43.44 -44.75
CA LYS A 208 50.84 -44.86 -44.64
C LYS A 208 52.23 -44.99 -45.30
N PRO A 209 53.00 -46.11 -45.23
CA PRO A 209 52.67 -47.49 -44.84
C PRO A 209 53.66 -48.05 -43.78
N LEU A 210 54.08 -49.32 -43.61
CA LEU A 210 53.84 -50.70 -44.14
C LEU A 210 54.16 -51.68 -42.93
N PRO A 211 53.88 -53.00 -42.94
CA PRO A 211 54.03 -53.85 -41.75
C PRO A 211 55.36 -54.62 -41.67
N ASN A 212 55.67 -55.11 -40.45
CA ASN A 212 56.04 -56.49 -40.14
C ASN A 212 55.60 -56.80 -38.70
#